data_AF-A0A2C9A9P1-F1
#
_entry.id   AF-A0A2C9A9P1-F1
#
_cell.length_a   1.000
_cell.length_b   1.000
_cell.length_c   1.000
_cell.angle_alpha   90.00
_cell.angle_beta   90.00
_cell.angle_gamma   90.00
#
_symmetry.space_group_name_H-M   'P 1'
#
loop_
_entity.id
_entity.type
_entity.pdbx_description
1 polymer ?
#
loop_
_entity_poly.entity_id
_entity_poly.type
_entity_poly.pdbx_seq_one_letter_code
_entity_poly.pdbx_strand_id
1 'polypeptide(L)'
;MDSTVDQIMLGTDYDEGTVVECPSNGRYCVFQDGHWREGTKMDSVLYALGGTPCMVEGDTSKVKYEGEYYVCRYVSWRAVHMQWETAPLIYNDTYEDRDECSATGLYGDGTFHNKHDNATGRVYVCENGGFRLPTEREMRLNLGCTSYIYGKKITVNNTHFVCSEEGWKIDSTAWEYGSFTDARDGRVYKTIDIWGQTWMAENLDYRDSVAKPELEGNRWCYDNEADQCDTYGSFYSCELSSQVCPAGWRLPSISDWMNLYNFIVLMGGDPQNGLRAKEGWSDNTGHSRNGTDVLGFTALPGGIMYGANSYGSASQEAWFWYAQDCSLNEYEAFYLSSEEVNFVTSSVSGGVVSDAYSIRCIKD
;
A
#
# COMPACT_ATOMS: atom_id res chain seq x y z
N MET A 1 39.07 -30.42 22.52
CA MET A 1 40.41 -29.84 22.75
C MET A 1 40.99 -30.36 24.06
N ASP A 2 42.27 -30.75 24.10
CA ASP A 2 43.01 -30.84 25.38
C ASP A 2 43.67 -29.49 25.58
N SER A 3 42.92 -28.56 26.19
CA SER A 3 43.32 -27.16 26.28
C SER A 3 44.70 -27.02 26.93
N THR A 4 45.02 -27.84 27.92
CA THR A 4 46.32 -27.82 28.59
C THR A 4 47.50 -28.11 27.66
N VAL A 5 47.40 -29.12 26.79
CA VAL A 5 48.50 -29.49 25.87
C VAL A 5 48.68 -28.44 24.79
N ASP A 6 47.60 -28.01 24.16
CA ASP A 6 47.67 -27.02 23.08
C ASP A 6 48.17 -25.66 23.58
N GLN A 7 47.79 -25.24 24.79
CA GLN A 7 48.27 -24.00 25.42
C GLN A 7 49.77 -24.03 25.72
N ILE A 8 50.28 -25.16 26.20
CA ILE A 8 51.71 -25.30 26.50
C ILE A 8 52.54 -25.34 25.22
N MET A 9 52.06 -26.05 24.21
CA MET A 9 52.82 -26.27 22.97
C MET A 9 52.83 -25.04 22.06
N LEU A 10 51.71 -24.31 22.01
CA LEU A 10 51.62 -23.08 21.21
C LEU A 10 52.20 -21.87 21.96
N GLY A 11 52.03 -21.79 23.28
CA GLY A 11 52.35 -20.60 24.07
C GLY A 11 51.23 -19.54 24.00
N THR A 12 51.48 -18.36 24.58
CA THR A 12 50.47 -17.28 24.71
C THR A 12 50.86 -15.95 24.06
N ASP A 13 51.94 -15.92 23.28
CA ASP A 13 52.45 -14.70 22.62
C ASP A 13 51.93 -14.63 21.16
N TYR A 14 50.61 -14.46 21.03
CA TYR A 14 49.92 -14.36 19.75
C TYR A 14 48.94 -13.20 19.76
N ASP A 15 48.71 -12.64 18.58
CA ASP A 15 47.67 -11.64 18.39
C ASP A 15 46.28 -12.28 18.51
N GLU A 16 45.34 -11.53 19.06
CA GLU A 16 43.93 -11.90 19.14
C GLU A 16 43.36 -12.25 17.76
N GLY A 17 42.66 -13.39 17.68
CA GLY A 17 42.12 -13.90 16.43
C GLY A 17 43.11 -14.66 15.54
N THR A 18 44.31 -14.99 16.03
CA THR A 18 45.22 -15.88 15.31
C THR A 18 44.59 -17.27 15.16
N VAL A 19 44.68 -17.86 13.95
CA VAL A 19 44.19 -19.22 13.66
C VAL A 19 45.34 -20.14 13.25
N VAL A 20 45.49 -21.26 13.94
CA VAL A 20 46.53 -22.29 13.66
C VAL A 20 45.94 -23.70 13.69
N GLU A 21 46.73 -24.68 13.27
CA GLU A 21 46.42 -26.09 13.49
C GLU A 21 46.80 -26.51 14.92
N CYS A 22 45.88 -27.11 15.66
CA CYS A 22 46.09 -27.56 17.04
C CYS A 22 47.09 -28.73 17.08
N PRO A 23 48.20 -28.63 17.84
CA PRO A 23 49.20 -29.69 17.93
C PRO A 23 48.65 -31.04 18.44
N SER A 24 47.64 -31.02 19.32
CA SER A 24 47.11 -32.23 19.97
C SER A 24 46.31 -33.14 19.04
N ASN A 25 45.68 -32.60 17.99
CA ASN A 25 44.66 -33.34 17.22
C ASN A 25 44.52 -32.92 15.75
N GLY A 26 45.32 -31.97 15.25
CA GLY A 26 45.25 -31.50 13.86
C GLY A 26 43.98 -30.72 13.50
N ARG A 27 43.15 -30.33 14.49
CA ARG A 27 42.00 -29.45 14.28
C ARG A 27 42.45 -27.98 14.24
N TYR A 28 41.48 -27.07 14.26
CA TYR A 28 41.74 -25.64 14.21
C TYR A 28 41.69 -25.03 15.60
N CYS A 29 42.65 -24.17 15.91
CA CYS A 29 42.80 -23.47 17.17
C CYS A 29 42.72 -21.97 16.90
N VAL A 30 41.91 -21.26 17.69
CA VAL A 30 41.78 -19.80 17.63
C VAL A 30 42.31 -19.22 18.94
N PHE A 31 43.20 -18.24 18.87
CA PHE A 31 43.65 -17.50 20.04
C PHE A 31 42.61 -16.43 20.38
N GLN A 32 41.99 -16.54 21.55
CA GLN A 32 40.95 -15.63 22.03
C GLN A 32 41.05 -15.40 23.54
N ASP A 33 40.89 -14.15 23.98
CA ASP A 33 40.93 -13.74 25.39
C ASP A 33 42.19 -14.24 26.12
N GLY A 34 43.34 -14.16 25.43
CA GLY A 34 44.64 -14.59 25.93
C GLY A 34 44.84 -16.11 26.02
N HIS A 35 43.96 -16.91 25.42
CA HIS A 35 44.03 -18.36 25.47
C HIS A 35 43.62 -19.03 24.14
N TRP A 36 44.19 -20.18 23.82
CA TRP A 36 43.72 -21.03 22.72
C TRP A 36 42.38 -21.70 23.03
N ARG A 37 41.44 -21.62 22.09
CA ARG A 37 40.20 -22.40 22.06
C ARG A 37 40.07 -23.19 20.76
N GLU A 38 39.19 -24.17 20.77
CA GLU A 38 38.83 -24.91 19.56
C GLU A 38 38.10 -23.97 18.58
N GLY A 39 38.54 -24.01 17.32
CA GLY A 39 37.95 -23.30 16.20
C GLY A 39 37.32 -24.27 15.20
N THR A 40 36.73 -23.70 14.16
CA THR A 40 36.11 -24.43 13.07
C THR A 40 37.00 -24.41 11.82
N LYS A 41 36.69 -25.30 10.87
CA LYS A 41 37.28 -25.21 9.51
C LYS A 41 37.03 -23.85 8.89
N MET A 42 35.87 -23.26 9.14
CA MET A 42 35.50 -21.98 8.56
C MET A 42 36.34 -20.82 9.11
N ASP A 43 36.74 -20.88 10.37
CA ASP A 43 37.70 -19.92 10.95
C ASP A 43 39.02 -19.94 10.20
N SER A 44 39.56 -21.14 9.94
CA SER A 44 40.81 -21.30 9.17
C SER A 44 40.66 -20.84 7.72
N VAL A 45 39.55 -21.16 7.07
CA VAL A 45 39.28 -20.77 5.68
C VAL A 45 39.19 -19.25 5.55
N LEU A 46 38.37 -18.59 6.38
CA LEU A 46 38.20 -17.13 6.30
C LEU A 46 39.47 -16.38 6.72
N TYR A 47 40.19 -16.88 7.74
CA TYR A 47 41.48 -16.31 8.14
C TYR A 47 42.52 -16.39 7.03
N ALA A 48 42.63 -17.54 6.33
CA ALA A 48 43.55 -17.71 5.21
C ALA A 48 43.23 -16.79 4.01
N LEU A 49 41.98 -16.32 3.89
CA LEU A 49 41.54 -15.34 2.89
C LEU A 49 41.78 -13.88 3.33
N GLY A 50 42.44 -13.65 4.47
CA GLY A 50 42.68 -12.32 5.03
C GLY A 50 41.53 -11.78 5.91
N GLY A 51 40.59 -12.65 6.29
CA GLY A 51 39.54 -12.37 7.27
C GLY A 51 39.98 -12.60 8.71
N THR A 52 39.00 -12.71 9.60
CA THR A 52 39.18 -12.99 11.03
C THR A 52 38.37 -14.24 11.41
N PRO A 53 38.75 -14.97 12.47
CA PRO A 53 37.90 -16.01 13.02
C PRO A 53 36.62 -15.42 13.64
N CYS A 54 35.64 -16.28 13.89
CA CYS A 54 34.39 -15.96 14.55
C CYS A 54 34.66 -15.82 16.04
N MET A 55 34.74 -14.58 16.54
CA MET A 55 35.11 -14.28 17.93
C MET A 55 33.95 -13.76 18.77
N VAL A 56 33.13 -12.87 18.21
CA VAL A 56 32.00 -12.23 18.90
C VAL A 56 30.70 -12.55 18.18
N GLU A 57 29.66 -12.92 18.93
CA GLU A 57 28.35 -13.19 18.34
C GLU A 57 27.83 -11.95 17.61
N GLY A 58 27.39 -12.13 16.37
CA GLY A 58 26.94 -11.05 15.50
C GLY A 58 28.01 -10.43 14.62
N ASP A 59 29.31 -10.73 14.85
CA ASP A 59 30.37 -10.32 13.93
C ASP A 59 30.13 -10.90 12.54
N THR A 60 30.55 -10.17 11.53
CA THR A 60 30.37 -10.55 10.14
C THR A 60 31.70 -10.65 9.41
N SER A 61 31.84 -11.62 8.52
CA SER A 61 33.08 -11.82 7.77
C SER A 61 33.38 -10.62 6.88
N LYS A 62 34.67 -10.25 6.78
CA LYS A 62 35.14 -9.18 5.88
C LYS A 62 35.45 -9.67 4.47
N VAL A 63 35.51 -10.98 4.30
CA VAL A 63 35.85 -11.67 3.06
C VAL A 63 34.77 -12.70 2.74
N LYS A 64 34.60 -12.97 1.43
CA LYS A 64 33.68 -13.99 0.92
C LYS A 64 34.35 -15.36 0.90
N TYR A 65 33.57 -16.39 1.13
CA TYR A 65 33.92 -17.76 0.78
C TYR A 65 32.75 -18.37 -0.01
N GLU A 66 33.05 -19.03 -1.13
CA GLU A 66 32.03 -19.56 -2.05
C GLU A 66 31.00 -18.50 -2.51
N GLY A 67 31.39 -17.23 -2.56
CA GLY A 67 30.55 -16.12 -3.00
C GLY A 67 29.74 -15.43 -1.89
N GLU A 68 29.73 -15.97 -0.67
CA GLU A 68 28.89 -15.50 0.42
C GLU A 68 29.72 -14.91 1.57
N TYR A 69 29.14 -13.97 2.31
CA TYR A 69 29.61 -13.58 3.64
C TYR A 69 28.98 -14.45 4.73
N TYR A 70 29.57 -14.39 5.91
CA TYR A 70 29.21 -15.20 7.06
C TYR A 70 28.97 -14.32 8.29
N VAL A 71 28.09 -14.77 9.19
CA VAL A 71 27.83 -14.18 10.51
C VAL A 71 28.26 -15.16 11.60
N CYS A 72 28.91 -14.63 12.63
CA CYS A 72 29.42 -15.38 13.75
C CYS A 72 28.28 -15.64 14.75
N ARG A 73 28.10 -16.92 15.13
CA ARG A 73 27.01 -17.37 16.00
C ARG A 73 27.53 -18.15 17.19
N TYR A 74 26.91 -17.89 18.34
CA TYR A 74 27.11 -18.69 19.54
C TYR A 74 26.17 -19.91 19.53
N VAL A 75 26.71 -21.10 19.73
CA VAL A 75 25.95 -22.37 19.75
C VAL A 75 26.27 -23.17 21.00
N SER A 76 25.29 -23.26 21.90
CA SER A 76 25.47 -23.78 23.27
C SER A 76 25.55 -25.31 23.39
N TRP A 77 25.12 -26.05 22.38
CA TRP A 77 25.06 -27.53 22.41
C TRP A 77 26.18 -28.21 21.63
N ARG A 78 27.13 -27.45 21.09
CA ARG A 78 28.29 -27.98 20.37
C ARG A 78 29.56 -27.84 21.21
N ALA A 79 30.53 -28.69 20.95
CA ALA A 79 31.85 -28.60 21.57
C ALA A 79 32.57 -27.29 21.20
N VAL A 80 32.25 -26.73 20.02
CA VAL A 80 32.72 -25.42 19.56
C VAL A 80 31.58 -24.43 19.68
N HIS A 81 31.76 -23.43 20.54
CA HIS A 81 30.70 -22.48 20.88
C HIS A 81 30.57 -21.35 19.85
N MET A 82 31.66 -20.96 19.18
CA MET A 82 31.66 -19.89 18.18
C MET A 82 31.90 -20.47 16.79
N GLN A 83 30.96 -20.25 15.86
CA GLN A 83 31.09 -20.72 14.48
C GLN A 83 30.50 -19.73 13.48
N TRP A 84 31.08 -19.71 12.29
CA TRP A 84 30.54 -18.98 11.15
C TRP A 84 29.34 -19.73 10.54
N GLU A 85 28.26 -18.99 10.31
CA GLU A 85 27.10 -19.40 9.53
C GLU A 85 26.92 -18.45 8.34
N THR A 86 26.32 -18.90 7.24
CA THR A 86 26.08 -18.01 6.09
C THR A 86 25.28 -16.79 6.55
N ALA A 87 25.69 -15.60 6.14
CA ALA A 87 25.01 -14.36 6.50
C ALA A 87 23.58 -14.34 5.90
N PRO A 88 22.66 -13.55 6.50
CA PRO A 88 21.34 -13.34 5.90
C PRO A 88 21.45 -12.82 4.46
N LEU A 89 20.52 -13.23 3.59
CA LEU A 89 20.55 -12.85 2.17
C LEU A 89 20.69 -11.34 1.95
N ILE A 90 19.94 -10.53 2.70
CA ILE A 90 20.03 -9.06 2.62
C ILE A 90 21.45 -8.55 2.88
N TYR A 91 22.18 -9.19 3.79
CA TYR A 91 23.56 -8.82 4.08
C TYR A 91 24.46 -9.16 2.89
N ASN A 92 24.34 -10.37 2.35
CA ASN A 92 25.11 -10.78 1.18
C ASN A 92 24.83 -9.92 -0.04
N ASP A 93 23.56 -9.56 -0.25
CA ASP A 93 23.13 -8.79 -1.41
C ASP A 93 23.54 -7.31 -1.32
N THR A 94 23.81 -6.79 -0.11
CA THR A 94 24.02 -5.33 0.10
C THR A 94 25.38 -4.95 0.70
N TYR A 95 26.19 -5.90 1.16
CA TYR A 95 27.44 -5.63 1.89
C TYR A 95 28.38 -4.68 1.15
N GLU A 96 28.58 -4.90 -0.15
CA GLU A 96 29.53 -4.12 -0.97
C GLU A 96 29.06 -2.67 -1.20
N ASP A 97 27.78 -2.40 -0.99
CA ASP A 97 27.15 -1.09 -1.20
C ASP A 97 26.68 -0.44 0.10
N ARG A 98 27.06 -0.96 1.27
CA ARG A 98 26.60 -0.43 2.57
C ARG A 98 27.00 1.04 2.77
N ASP A 99 28.18 1.43 2.28
CA ASP A 99 28.70 2.79 2.44
C ASP A 99 27.92 3.79 1.54
N GLU A 100 27.26 3.26 0.51
CA GLU A 100 26.36 3.99 -0.38
C GLU A 100 24.96 4.14 0.22
N CYS A 101 24.66 3.41 1.30
CA CYS A 101 23.46 3.65 2.09
C CYS A 101 23.69 4.80 3.06
N SER A 102 23.57 6.03 2.57
CA SER A 102 23.62 7.24 3.39
C SER A 102 22.81 8.36 2.74
N ALA A 103 22.55 9.45 3.48
CA ALA A 103 21.79 10.58 2.97
C ALA A 103 22.35 11.17 1.66
N THR A 104 23.66 11.06 1.44
CA THR A 104 24.36 11.54 0.23
C THR A 104 24.85 10.43 -0.69
N GLY A 105 24.64 9.17 -0.32
CA GLY A 105 25.05 8.01 -1.10
C GLY A 105 24.03 7.66 -2.18
N LEU A 106 24.37 6.68 -3.03
CA LEU A 106 23.55 6.29 -4.20
C LEU A 106 22.07 6.02 -3.86
N TYR A 107 21.78 5.47 -2.69
CA TYR A 107 20.42 5.04 -2.31
C TYR A 107 19.74 5.99 -1.31
N GLY A 108 20.38 7.12 -0.98
CA GLY A 108 19.84 8.11 -0.05
C GLY A 108 18.59 8.83 -0.55
N ASP A 109 18.30 8.76 -1.85
CA ASP A 109 17.15 9.39 -2.48
C ASP A 109 15.87 8.51 -2.50
N GLY A 110 15.96 7.33 -1.88
CA GLY A 110 14.92 6.32 -1.80
C GLY A 110 14.93 5.30 -2.95
N THR A 111 15.85 5.40 -3.90
CA THR A 111 15.98 4.39 -4.98
C THR A 111 16.28 3.00 -4.40
N PHE A 112 15.71 1.97 -5.03
CA PHE A 112 15.91 0.60 -4.61
C PHE A 112 17.30 0.10 -4.99
N HIS A 113 17.97 -0.58 -4.07
CA HIS A 113 19.11 -1.43 -4.38
C HIS A 113 18.60 -2.74 -5.01
N ASN A 114 19.14 -3.11 -6.17
CA ASN A 114 18.71 -4.27 -6.96
C ASN A 114 19.88 -5.04 -7.61
N LYS A 115 21.10 -4.90 -7.05
CA LYS A 115 22.35 -5.27 -7.73
C LYS A 115 22.54 -6.78 -7.96
N HIS A 116 21.80 -7.62 -7.22
CA HIS A 116 21.85 -9.07 -7.38
C HIS A 116 20.77 -9.59 -8.35
N ASP A 117 21.11 -9.47 -9.63
CA ASP A 117 20.57 -10.20 -10.77
C ASP A 117 19.04 -10.06 -10.97
N ASN A 118 18.65 -9.49 -12.12
CA ASN A 118 17.26 -9.43 -12.58
C ASN A 118 16.56 -10.81 -12.57
N ALA A 119 17.31 -11.91 -12.42
CA ALA A 119 16.80 -13.26 -12.23
C ALA A 119 16.08 -13.50 -10.88
N THR A 120 16.43 -12.81 -9.79
CA THR A 120 15.78 -13.02 -8.48
C THR A 120 14.69 -12.01 -8.15
N GLY A 121 14.74 -10.82 -8.77
CA GLY A 121 13.77 -9.74 -8.56
C GLY A 121 13.79 -9.11 -7.16
N ARG A 122 14.84 -9.34 -6.37
CA ARG A 122 14.94 -8.79 -5.01
C ARG A 122 15.36 -7.32 -5.03
N VAL A 123 14.76 -6.56 -4.14
CA VAL A 123 15.02 -5.14 -3.97
C VAL A 123 15.11 -4.78 -2.49
N TYR A 124 15.95 -3.78 -2.17
CA TYR A 124 16.15 -3.27 -0.81
C TYR A 124 16.09 -1.75 -0.75
N VAL A 125 15.72 -1.22 0.41
CA VAL A 125 15.63 0.21 0.68
C VAL A 125 16.69 0.60 1.69
N CYS A 126 17.42 1.68 1.40
CA CYS A 126 18.40 2.24 2.33
C CYS A 126 17.73 3.09 3.42
N GLU A 127 17.90 2.71 4.68
CA GLU A 127 17.35 3.39 5.85
C GLU A 127 18.40 3.44 6.96
N ASN A 128 18.72 4.65 7.46
CA ASN A 128 19.58 4.86 8.63
C ASN A 128 20.95 4.15 8.53
N GLY A 129 21.58 4.12 7.36
CA GLY A 129 22.89 3.51 7.17
C GLY A 129 22.87 1.99 6.91
N GLY A 130 21.68 1.38 6.83
CA GLY A 130 21.52 -0.04 6.51
C GLY A 130 20.41 -0.29 5.51
N PHE A 131 20.38 -1.49 4.94
CA PHE A 131 19.32 -1.89 4.01
C PHE A 131 18.24 -2.68 4.73
N ARG A 132 16.99 -2.47 4.29
CA ARG A 132 15.81 -3.24 4.70
C ARG A 132 14.99 -3.68 3.50
N LEU A 133 14.04 -4.59 3.72
CA LEU A 133 13.03 -4.89 2.71
C LEU A 133 12.09 -3.67 2.52
N PRO A 134 11.63 -3.40 1.30
CA PRO A 134 10.59 -2.41 1.06
C PRO A 134 9.25 -2.88 1.64
N THR A 135 8.43 -1.90 2.03
CA THR A 135 7.02 -2.09 2.30
C THR A 135 6.22 -2.24 1.00
N GLU A 136 5.01 -2.78 1.08
CA GLU A 136 4.12 -2.90 -0.08
C GLU A 136 3.84 -1.55 -0.75
N ARG A 137 3.72 -0.46 0.04
CA ARG A 137 3.54 0.91 -0.48
C ARG A 137 4.73 1.38 -1.30
N GLU A 138 5.93 1.16 -0.79
CA GLU A 138 7.17 1.52 -1.49
C GLU A 138 7.32 0.70 -2.77
N MET A 139 7.00 -0.60 -2.74
CA MET A 139 7.01 -1.43 -3.95
C MET A 139 6.01 -0.92 -5.00
N ARG A 140 4.80 -0.54 -4.58
CA ARG A 140 3.75 0.02 -5.46
C ARG A 140 4.19 1.31 -6.15
N LEU A 141 4.93 2.15 -5.43
CA LEU A 141 5.44 3.44 -5.91
C LEU A 141 6.84 3.34 -6.53
N ASN A 142 7.46 2.15 -6.47
CA ASN A 142 8.83 1.89 -6.86
C ASN A 142 9.84 2.90 -6.29
N LEU A 143 9.65 3.29 -5.02
CA LEU A 143 10.48 4.26 -4.33
C LEU A 143 10.35 4.07 -2.82
N GLY A 144 11.48 3.93 -2.13
CA GLY A 144 11.55 3.89 -0.67
C GLY A 144 11.12 5.23 -0.07
N CYS A 145 10.45 5.20 1.09
CA CYS A 145 10.20 6.35 1.93
C CYS A 145 10.98 6.20 3.22
N THR A 146 12.01 7.03 3.38
CA THR A 146 13.03 6.88 4.42
C THR A 146 13.28 8.24 5.06
N SER A 147 13.93 8.22 6.22
CA SER A 147 14.30 9.44 6.94
C SER A 147 15.09 10.46 6.10
N TYR A 148 15.77 10.02 5.05
CA TYR A 148 16.53 10.88 4.13
C TYR A 148 15.66 11.69 3.16
N ILE A 149 14.41 11.27 2.93
CA ILE A 149 13.52 11.90 1.94
C ILE A 149 12.13 12.26 2.50
N TYR A 150 11.98 12.35 3.82
CA TYR A 150 10.74 12.88 4.41
C TYR A 150 10.39 14.24 3.83
N GLY A 151 9.11 14.44 3.53
CA GLY A 151 8.58 15.61 2.83
C GLY A 151 8.71 15.57 1.31
N LYS A 152 9.42 14.59 0.72
CA LYS A 152 9.45 14.41 -0.74
C LYS A 152 8.04 14.14 -1.24
N LYS A 153 7.65 14.88 -2.28
CA LYS A 153 6.37 14.71 -2.98
C LYS A 153 6.62 14.07 -4.34
N ILE A 154 5.78 13.11 -4.70
CA ILE A 154 5.81 12.45 -6.02
C ILE A 154 4.39 12.38 -6.59
N THR A 155 4.31 12.19 -7.90
CA THR A 155 3.04 11.93 -8.59
C THR A 155 3.19 10.64 -9.37
N VAL A 156 2.29 9.69 -9.14
CA VAL A 156 2.24 8.41 -9.86
C VAL A 156 0.80 8.18 -10.29
N ASN A 157 0.59 7.92 -11.59
CA ASN A 157 -0.74 7.74 -12.17
C ASN A 157 -1.73 8.85 -11.80
N ASN A 158 -1.29 10.11 -11.89
CA ASN A 158 -2.03 11.33 -11.52
C ASN A 158 -2.50 11.39 -10.05
N THR A 159 -1.96 10.54 -9.18
CA THR A 159 -2.18 10.63 -7.73
C THR A 159 -0.92 11.14 -7.05
N HIS A 160 -1.11 12.07 -6.12
CA HIS A 160 -0.02 12.74 -5.42
C HIS A 160 0.26 12.08 -4.08
N PHE A 161 1.55 11.92 -3.76
CA PHE A 161 2.00 11.27 -2.55
C PHE A 161 3.06 12.11 -1.85
N VAL A 162 3.11 11.98 -0.52
CA VAL A 162 4.14 12.59 0.32
C VAL A 162 4.75 11.53 1.24
N CYS A 163 6.08 11.54 1.34
CA CYS A 163 6.82 10.67 2.23
C CYS A 163 6.84 11.27 3.65
N SER A 164 6.53 10.45 4.65
CA SER A 164 6.46 10.84 6.07
C SER A 164 7.02 9.73 6.97
N GLU A 165 7.09 9.97 8.27
CA GLU A 165 7.51 8.96 9.26
C GLU A 165 6.66 7.68 9.23
N GLU A 166 5.41 7.76 8.79
CA GLU A 166 4.51 6.60 8.64
C GLU A 166 4.58 5.98 7.22
N GLY A 167 5.59 6.34 6.43
CA GLY A 167 5.77 5.94 5.04
C GLY A 167 5.07 6.88 4.05
N TRP A 168 4.91 6.40 2.82
CA TRP A 168 4.16 7.10 1.78
C TRP A 168 2.68 7.22 2.14
N LYS A 169 2.12 8.41 1.96
CA LYS A 169 0.69 8.72 2.09
C LYS A 169 0.19 9.50 0.89
N ILE A 170 -1.11 9.48 0.64
CA ILE A 170 -1.76 10.36 -0.34
C ILE A 170 -1.63 11.81 0.14
N ASP A 171 -1.20 12.71 -0.74
CA ASP A 171 -1.20 14.16 -0.50
C ASP A 171 -2.57 14.75 -0.87
N SER A 172 -3.49 14.74 0.09
CA SER A 172 -4.88 15.23 -0.07
C SER A 172 -5.02 16.75 -0.24
N THR A 173 -3.90 17.46 -0.35
CA THR A 173 -3.86 18.91 -0.61
C THR A 173 -3.50 19.24 -2.06
N ALA A 174 -3.13 18.24 -2.86
CA ALA A 174 -2.53 18.44 -4.17
C ALA A 174 -3.36 17.91 -5.35
N TRP A 175 -4.58 17.41 -5.13
CA TRP A 175 -5.42 16.94 -6.24
C TRP A 175 -5.95 18.10 -7.09
N GLU A 176 -6.12 17.84 -8.38
CA GLU A 176 -6.67 18.78 -9.36
C GLU A 176 -7.90 18.17 -10.03
N TYR A 177 -9.02 18.90 -10.02
CA TYR A 177 -10.22 18.48 -10.74
C TYR A 177 -10.07 18.72 -12.24
N GLY A 178 -10.34 17.68 -13.01
CA GLY A 178 -10.69 17.81 -14.42
C GLY A 178 -12.15 18.23 -14.59
N SER A 179 -12.55 18.36 -15.85
CA SER A 179 -13.94 18.62 -16.22
C SER A 179 -14.36 17.75 -17.40
N PHE A 180 -15.62 17.35 -17.39
CA PHE A 180 -16.27 16.62 -18.48
C PHE A 180 -17.60 17.31 -18.80
N THR A 181 -17.81 17.67 -20.06
CA THR A 181 -19.11 18.19 -20.52
C THR A 181 -19.88 17.05 -21.18
N ASP A 182 -21.05 16.73 -20.63
CA ASP A 182 -21.96 15.77 -21.24
C ASP A 182 -22.65 16.41 -22.44
N ALA A 183 -22.35 15.90 -23.64
CA ALA A 183 -22.90 16.46 -24.88
C ALA A 183 -24.41 16.24 -25.03
N ARG A 184 -25.01 15.36 -24.22
CA ARG A 184 -26.44 15.04 -24.31
C ARG A 184 -27.32 16.14 -23.70
N ASP A 185 -26.87 16.78 -22.63
CA ASP A 185 -27.63 17.84 -21.93
C ASP A 185 -26.83 19.12 -21.65
N GLY A 186 -25.55 19.16 -22.02
CA GLY A 186 -24.66 20.30 -21.82
C GLY A 186 -24.15 20.46 -20.39
N ARG A 187 -24.45 19.53 -19.48
CA ARG A 187 -24.02 19.62 -18.08
C ARG A 187 -22.53 19.37 -17.96
N VAL A 188 -21.86 20.18 -17.14
CA VAL A 188 -20.43 20.03 -16.86
C VAL A 188 -20.26 19.39 -15.49
N TYR A 189 -19.49 18.30 -15.45
CA TYR A 189 -19.16 17.56 -14.25
C TYR A 189 -17.66 17.69 -13.95
N LYS A 190 -17.31 17.81 -12.68
CA LYS A 190 -15.94 17.61 -12.22
C LYS A 190 -15.55 16.16 -12.33
N THR A 191 -14.29 15.92 -12.68
CA THR A 191 -13.70 14.59 -12.74
C THR A 191 -12.42 14.55 -11.94
N ILE A 192 -12.06 13.37 -11.43
CA ILE A 192 -10.84 13.17 -10.66
C ILE A 192 -10.13 11.90 -11.12
N ASP A 193 -8.81 12.00 -11.31
CA ASP A 193 -7.97 10.84 -11.63
C ASP A 193 -7.44 10.23 -10.34
N ILE A 194 -7.83 8.98 -10.10
CA ILE A 194 -7.44 8.22 -8.91
C ILE A 194 -6.71 6.98 -9.40
N TRP A 195 -5.41 6.93 -9.13
CA TRP A 195 -4.54 5.81 -9.46
C TRP A 195 -4.68 5.33 -10.91
N GLY A 196 -4.74 6.27 -11.85
CA GLY A 196 -4.85 6.01 -13.29
C GLY A 196 -6.28 5.75 -13.78
N GLN A 197 -7.27 5.82 -12.90
CA GLN A 197 -8.68 5.67 -13.25
C GLN A 197 -9.42 7.00 -13.05
N THR A 198 -10.08 7.49 -14.10
CA THR A 198 -10.86 8.73 -14.03
C THR A 198 -12.28 8.44 -13.54
N TRP A 199 -12.70 9.13 -12.49
CA TRP A 199 -14.05 9.11 -11.92
C TRP A 199 -14.74 10.45 -12.10
N MET A 200 -16.07 10.47 -12.18
CA MET A 200 -16.82 11.67 -11.86
C MET A 200 -16.68 11.97 -10.36
N ALA A 201 -16.37 13.22 -10.03
CA ALA A 201 -16.36 13.70 -8.64
C ALA A 201 -17.73 14.22 -8.18
N GLU A 202 -18.66 14.35 -9.13
CA GLU A 202 -20.05 14.75 -8.91
C GLU A 202 -20.98 13.61 -9.36
N ASN A 203 -22.14 13.50 -8.72
CA ASN A 203 -23.13 12.49 -9.11
C ASN A 203 -23.78 12.89 -10.44
N LEU A 204 -24.08 11.89 -11.27
CA LEU A 204 -24.68 12.09 -12.57
C LEU A 204 -26.08 12.71 -12.43
N ASP A 205 -26.40 13.63 -13.32
CA ASP A 205 -27.67 14.33 -13.36
C ASP A 205 -28.13 14.59 -14.81
N TYR A 206 -28.22 13.51 -15.58
CA TYR A 206 -28.74 13.49 -16.93
C TYR A 206 -30.26 13.67 -16.95
N ARG A 207 -30.73 14.77 -17.56
CA ARG A 207 -32.16 15.20 -17.47
C ARG A 207 -32.93 15.20 -18.79
N ASP A 208 -32.31 14.87 -19.93
CA ASP A 208 -32.96 15.00 -21.24
C ASP A 208 -33.98 13.88 -21.49
N SER A 209 -35.20 14.07 -20.95
CA SER A 209 -36.33 13.17 -21.16
C SER A 209 -36.96 13.29 -22.55
N VAL A 210 -36.54 14.24 -23.39
CA VAL A 210 -36.94 14.29 -24.80
C VAL A 210 -36.13 13.28 -25.61
N ALA A 211 -34.81 13.24 -25.41
CA ALA A 211 -33.92 12.28 -26.05
C ALA A 211 -33.95 10.89 -25.41
N LYS A 212 -34.21 10.80 -24.09
CA LYS A 212 -34.37 9.54 -23.34
C LYS A 212 -35.68 9.54 -22.54
N PRO A 213 -36.84 9.28 -23.17
CA PRO A 213 -38.16 9.30 -22.53
C PRO A 213 -38.27 8.39 -21.29
N GLU A 214 -37.44 7.34 -21.21
CA GLU A 214 -37.41 6.43 -20.07
C GLU A 214 -37.00 7.11 -18.76
N LEU A 215 -36.39 8.30 -18.79
CA LEU A 215 -36.12 9.10 -17.59
C LEU A 215 -37.40 9.50 -16.84
N GLU A 216 -38.52 9.66 -17.56
CA GLU A 216 -39.79 10.03 -16.94
C GLU A 216 -40.30 8.88 -16.06
N GLY A 217 -40.43 9.12 -14.75
CA GLY A 217 -40.78 8.09 -13.78
C GLY A 217 -39.65 7.12 -13.41
N ASN A 218 -38.41 7.36 -13.86
CA ASN A 218 -37.21 6.61 -13.47
C ASN A 218 -36.05 7.50 -12.98
N ARG A 219 -36.29 8.79 -12.85
CA ARG A 219 -35.34 9.79 -12.37
C ARG A 219 -36.00 10.67 -11.33
N TRP A 220 -35.32 10.90 -10.21
CA TRP A 220 -35.82 11.72 -9.12
C TRP A 220 -34.76 12.64 -8.54
N CYS A 221 -35.21 13.76 -8.01
CA CYS A 221 -34.44 14.58 -7.09
C CYS A 221 -34.90 14.27 -5.67
N TYR A 222 -34.00 14.40 -4.70
CA TYR A 222 -34.38 14.27 -3.30
C TYR A 222 -35.57 15.19 -2.97
N ASP A 223 -36.57 14.68 -2.26
CA ASP A 223 -37.84 15.37 -1.94
C ASP A 223 -38.62 15.94 -3.15
N ASN A 224 -38.31 15.49 -4.37
CA ASN A 224 -38.81 16.06 -5.63
C ASN A 224 -38.45 17.55 -5.82
N GLU A 225 -37.38 18.02 -5.19
CA GLU A 225 -36.91 19.40 -5.30
C GLU A 225 -35.77 19.49 -6.33
N ALA A 226 -35.94 20.31 -7.38
CA ALA A 226 -34.96 20.42 -8.45
C ALA A 226 -33.55 20.84 -7.97
N ASP A 227 -33.49 21.75 -7.00
CA ASP A 227 -32.23 22.25 -6.41
C ASP A 227 -31.44 21.15 -5.70
N GLN A 228 -32.11 20.09 -5.24
CA GLN A 228 -31.43 18.93 -4.63
C GLN A 228 -30.69 18.12 -5.68
N CYS A 229 -31.20 18.01 -6.91
CA CYS A 229 -30.44 17.39 -8.01
C CYS A 229 -29.22 18.21 -8.40
N ASP A 230 -29.26 19.53 -8.26
CA ASP A 230 -28.09 20.37 -8.54
C ASP A 230 -26.99 20.19 -7.50
N THR A 231 -27.36 19.83 -6.27
CA THR A 231 -26.42 19.60 -5.17
C THR A 231 -25.93 18.14 -5.13
N TYR A 232 -26.84 17.18 -5.16
CA TYR A 232 -26.57 15.76 -4.89
C TYR A 232 -26.60 14.88 -6.14
N GLY A 233 -26.94 15.43 -7.31
CA GLY A 233 -27.25 14.66 -8.50
C GLY A 233 -28.62 13.98 -8.43
N SER A 234 -28.95 13.24 -9.48
CA SER A 234 -30.23 12.52 -9.57
C SER A 234 -30.13 11.12 -8.98
N PHE A 235 -31.26 10.65 -8.46
CA PHE A 235 -31.51 9.22 -8.26
C PHE A 235 -32.07 8.62 -9.55
N TYR A 236 -31.60 7.42 -9.90
CA TYR A 236 -32.09 6.66 -11.03
C TYR A 236 -32.62 5.31 -10.56
N SER A 237 -33.62 4.78 -11.25
CA SER A 237 -34.05 3.40 -11.03
C SER A 237 -32.95 2.42 -11.43
N CYS A 238 -33.02 1.19 -10.90
CA CYS A 238 -32.08 0.13 -11.26
C CYS A 238 -32.07 -0.09 -12.79
N GLU A 239 -33.25 -0.18 -13.42
CA GLU A 239 -33.41 -0.43 -14.87
C GLU A 239 -32.66 0.57 -15.74
N LEU A 240 -32.59 1.84 -15.30
CA LEU A 240 -31.93 2.90 -16.05
C LEU A 240 -30.44 3.05 -15.73
N SER A 241 -29.98 2.50 -14.60
CA SER A 241 -28.68 2.81 -14.02
C SER A 241 -27.49 2.48 -14.95
N SER A 242 -27.56 1.36 -15.66
CA SER A 242 -26.53 0.94 -16.62
C SER A 242 -26.56 1.71 -17.95
N GLN A 243 -27.57 2.56 -18.16
CA GLN A 243 -27.85 3.20 -19.46
C GLN A 243 -27.70 4.73 -19.47
N VAL A 244 -27.39 5.34 -18.32
CA VAL A 244 -27.35 6.79 -18.18
C VAL A 244 -25.95 7.37 -18.17
N CYS A 245 -24.90 6.57 -17.94
CA CYS A 245 -23.54 7.06 -18.15
C CYS A 245 -23.31 7.44 -19.62
N PRO A 246 -22.64 8.58 -19.90
CA PRO A 246 -22.41 9.05 -21.26
C PRO A 246 -21.40 8.16 -22.01
N ALA A 247 -21.32 8.30 -23.34
CA ALA A 247 -20.37 7.53 -24.14
C ALA A 247 -18.91 7.73 -23.65
N GLY A 248 -18.16 6.63 -23.54
CA GLY A 248 -16.80 6.61 -22.96
C GLY A 248 -16.78 6.61 -21.43
N TRP A 249 -17.95 6.57 -20.81
CA TRP A 249 -18.15 6.40 -19.38
C TRP A 249 -19.13 5.25 -19.15
N ARG A 250 -18.97 4.57 -18.03
CA ARG A 250 -19.83 3.45 -17.65
C ARG A 250 -20.20 3.54 -16.18
N LEU A 251 -21.19 2.72 -15.82
CA LEU A 251 -21.46 2.42 -14.42
C LEU A 251 -20.23 1.70 -13.82
N PRO A 252 -19.76 2.07 -12.62
CA PRO A 252 -18.71 1.32 -11.95
C PRO A 252 -19.17 -0.10 -11.67
N SER A 253 -18.23 -1.04 -11.75
CA SER A 253 -18.39 -2.42 -11.29
C SER A 253 -17.98 -2.52 -9.82
N ILE A 254 -18.29 -3.67 -9.19
CA ILE A 254 -17.76 -3.98 -7.86
C ILE A 254 -16.23 -3.91 -7.80
N SER A 255 -15.53 -4.31 -8.87
CA SER A 255 -14.08 -4.27 -8.91
C SER A 255 -13.54 -2.84 -8.88
N ASP A 256 -14.23 -1.88 -9.50
CA ASP A 256 -13.78 -0.49 -9.51
C ASP A 256 -13.87 0.12 -8.12
N TRP A 257 -14.99 -0.10 -7.43
CA TRP A 257 -15.18 0.31 -6.05
C TRP A 257 -14.22 -0.39 -5.08
N MET A 258 -13.98 -1.69 -5.25
CA MET A 258 -13.00 -2.43 -4.45
C MET A 258 -11.57 -1.92 -4.69
N ASN A 259 -11.21 -1.57 -5.92
CA ASN A 259 -9.91 -0.98 -6.22
C ASN A 259 -9.73 0.37 -5.51
N LEU A 260 -10.77 1.22 -5.54
CA LEU A 260 -10.79 2.49 -4.83
C LEU A 260 -10.66 2.31 -3.31
N TYR A 261 -11.45 1.40 -2.73
CA TYR A 261 -11.39 1.04 -1.31
C TYR A 261 -10.01 0.53 -0.90
N ASN A 262 -9.50 -0.49 -1.60
CA ASN A 262 -8.23 -1.13 -1.30
C ASN A 262 -7.06 -0.17 -1.48
N PHE A 263 -7.14 0.76 -2.42
CA PHE A 263 -6.12 1.78 -2.59
C PHE A 263 -6.00 2.67 -1.35
N ILE A 264 -7.11 3.12 -0.77
CA ILE A 264 -7.08 3.92 0.46
C ILE A 264 -6.49 3.11 1.63
N VAL A 265 -6.92 1.85 1.81
CA VAL A 265 -6.38 0.96 2.85
C VAL A 265 -4.89 0.73 2.67
N LEU A 266 -4.44 0.41 1.45
CA LEU A 266 -3.04 0.19 1.12
C LEU A 266 -2.19 1.41 1.48
N MET A 267 -2.70 2.63 1.25
CA MET A 267 -2.05 3.88 1.60
C MET A 267 -2.19 4.29 3.08
N GLY A 268 -2.83 3.45 3.91
CA GLY A 268 -2.99 3.67 5.35
C GLY A 268 -4.13 4.60 5.74
N GLY A 269 -5.03 4.89 4.81
CA GLY A 269 -6.25 5.65 5.08
C GLY A 269 -7.42 4.75 5.48
N ASP A 270 -8.45 5.38 6.04
CA ASP A 270 -9.76 4.78 6.24
C ASP A 270 -10.65 5.08 5.02
N PRO A 271 -11.10 4.07 4.25
CA PRO A 271 -11.97 4.29 3.08
C PRO A 271 -13.28 5.00 3.42
N GLN A 272 -13.83 4.72 4.60
CA GLN A 272 -15.10 5.29 5.04
C GLN A 272 -14.98 6.81 5.24
N ASN A 273 -13.93 7.27 5.91
CA ASN A 273 -13.64 8.70 6.07
C ASN A 273 -13.02 9.31 4.80
N GLY A 274 -12.26 8.52 4.04
CA GLY A 274 -11.47 8.98 2.90
C GLY A 274 -12.26 9.30 1.64
N LEU A 275 -13.44 8.68 1.46
CA LEU A 275 -14.31 8.91 0.30
C LEU A 275 -15.35 10.00 0.52
N ARG A 276 -15.78 10.21 1.77
CA ARG A 276 -16.79 11.20 2.12
C ARG A 276 -16.28 12.61 1.85
N ALA A 277 -17.15 13.44 1.28
CA ALA A 277 -16.90 14.85 1.06
C ALA A 277 -16.53 15.59 2.36
N LYS A 278 -15.77 16.68 2.20
CA LYS A 278 -15.34 17.54 3.32
C LYS A 278 -16.49 18.33 3.96
N GLU A 279 -17.68 18.32 3.35
CA GLU A 279 -18.88 19.06 3.79
C GLU A 279 -20.16 18.26 3.49
N GLY A 280 -21.26 18.66 4.13
CA GLY A 280 -22.61 18.11 3.89
C GLY A 280 -23.01 16.92 4.77
N TRP A 281 -22.08 16.29 5.48
CA TRP A 281 -22.36 15.12 6.30
C TRP A 281 -22.67 15.50 7.76
N SER A 282 -23.74 14.93 8.32
CA SER A 282 -24.12 15.06 9.72
C SER A 282 -24.70 13.76 10.28
N ASP A 283 -24.63 13.58 11.59
CA ASP A 283 -25.41 12.54 12.27
C ASP A 283 -26.89 12.95 12.47
N ASN A 284 -27.69 12.06 13.06
CA ASN A 284 -29.10 12.31 13.37
C ASN A 284 -29.34 13.40 14.43
N THR A 285 -28.30 13.88 15.10
CA THR A 285 -28.33 15.01 16.03
C THR A 285 -27.82 16.31 15.42
N GLY A 286 -27.45 16.29 14.13
CA GLY A 286 -26.97 17.44 13.38
C GLY A 286 -25.49 17.75 13.60
N HIS A 287 -24.72 16.91 14.31
CA HIS A 287 -23.28 17.11 14.42
C HIS A 287 -22.60 16.70 13.12
N SER A 288 -21.63 17.51 12.68
CA SER A 288 -20.87 17.22 11.48
C SER A 288 -20.19 15.85 11.56
N ARG A 289 -20.25 15.13 10.44
CA ARG A 289 -19.60 13.85 10.18
C ARG A 289 -18.86 13.90 8.85
N ASN A 290 -18.30 15.05 8.50
CA ASN A 290 -17.59 15.24 7.24
C ASN A 290 -16.41 14.26 7.11
N GLY A 291 -16.15 13.87 5.87
CA GLY A 291 -14.99 13.08 5.52
C GLY A 291 -13.73 13.91 5.36
N THR A 292 -12.63 13.21 5.14
CA THR A 292 -11.33 13.80 4.81
C THR A 292 -11.17 14.03 3.31
N ASP A 293 -11.96 13.32 2.49
CA ASP A 293 -11.91 13.35 1.03
C ASP A 293 -10.47 13.26 0.49
N VAL A 294 -9.73 12.25 0.97
CA VAL A 294 -8.28 12.17 0.71
C VAL A 294 -7.94 12.02 -0.76
N LEU A 295 -8.90 11.57 -1.57
CA LEU A 295 -8.75 11.38 -3.02
C LEU A 295 -9.35 12.50 -3.86
N GLY A 296 -10.08 13.45 -3.28
CA GLY A 296 -10.92 14.38 -4.05
C GLY A 296 -12.07 13.64 -4.74
N PHE A 297 -12.56 12.55 -4.16
CA PHE A 297 -13.70 11.81 -4.68
C PHE A 297 -14.99 12.59 -4.44
N THR A 298 -15.13 13.23 -3.29
CA THR A 298 -16.30 14.04 -2.91
C THR A 298 -17.61 13.23 -2.96
N ALA A 299 -17.71 12.14 -2.19
CA ALA A 299 -19.00 11.49 -2.00
C ALA A 299 -19.90 12.37 -1.11
N LEU A 300 -20.95 12.95 -1.71
CA LEU A 300 -21.94 13.73 -0.99
C LEU A 300 -23.06 12.82 -0.44
N PRO A 301 -23.63 13.15 0.74
CA PRO A 301 -24.66 12.36 1.39
C PRO A 301 -26.05 12.69 0.83
N GLY A 302 -26.27 12.29 -0.43
CA GLY A 302 -27.54 12.53 -1.12
C GLY A 302 -28.71 11.76 -0.53
N GLY A 303 -28.47 10.74 0.29
CA GLY A 303 -29.48 9.84 0.83
C GLY A 303 -29.92 8.78 -0.18
N ILE A 304 -31.17 8.36 -0.04
CA ILE A 304 -31.81 7.28 -0.79
C ILE A 304 -33.26 7.67 -1.11
N MET A 305 -33.77 7.24 -2.26
CA MET A 305 -35.19 7.15 -2.49
C MET A 305 -35.65 5.70 -2.29
N TYR A 306 -36.57 5.50 -1.35
CA TYR A 306 -37.34 4.28 -1.19
C TYR A 306 -38.53 4.31 -2.16
N GLY A 307 -38.97 3.14 -2.62
CA GLY A 307 -40.15 3.01 -3.48
C GLY A 307 -41.33 3.93 -3.09
N ALA A 308 -42.03 4.47 -4.09
CA ALA A 308 -43.17 5.40 -3.95
C ALA A 308 -42.83 6.85 -3.53
N ASN A 309 -41.75 7.44 -4.07
CA ASN A 309 -41.34 8.84 -3.82
C ASN A 309 -41.13 9.14 -2.32
N SER A 310 -40.64 8.17 -1.56
CA SER A 310 -40.27 8.35 -0.16
C SER A 310 -38.76 8.53 -0.07
N TYR A 311 -38.29 9.56 0.63
CA TYR A 311 -36.87 9.89 0.71
C TYR A 311 -36.37 9.75 2.14
N GLY A 312 -35.07 9.46 2.29
CA GLY A 312 -34.47 9.43 3.61
C GLY A 312 -32.95 9.52 3.59
N SER A 313 -32.42 9.69 4.79
CA SER A 313 -30.99 9.71 5.08
C SER A 313 -30.15 10.73 4.30
N ALA A 314 -30.78 11.78 3.75
CA ALA A 314 -30.01 12.96 3.32
C ALA A 314 -29.16 13.47 4.49
N SER A 315 -27.98 13.99 4.14
CA SER A 315 -26.90 14.37 5.06
C SER A 315 -26.26 13.23 5.87
N GLN A 316 -26.79 11.99 5.83
CA GLN A 316 -26.32 10.87 6.64
C GLN A 316 -25.72 9.72 5.82
N GLU A 317 -26.22 9.50 4.61
CA GLU A 317 -25.87 8.35 3.79
C GLU A 317 -25.67 8.73 2.32
N ALA A 318 -24.84 7.97 1.62
CA ALA A 318 -24.69 8.02 0.17
C ALA A 318 -24.81 6.61 -0.41
N TRP A 319 -25.68 6.47 -1.42
CA TRP A 319 -25.95 5.22 -2.10
C TRP A 319 -25.66 5.34 -3.59
N PHE A 320 -24.92 4.38 -4.13
CA PHE A 320 -24.51 4.37 -5.53
C PHE A 320 -24.81 3.04 -6.19
N TRP A 321 -25.39 3.08 -7.39
CA TRP A 321 -25.51 1.88 -8.21
C TRP A 321 -24.15 1.35 -8.64
N TYR A 322 -23.97 0.03 -8.56
CA TYR A 322 -22.96 -0.70 -9.35
C TYR A 322 -23.52 -1.99 -10.00
N ALA A 323 -24.83 -2.24 -9.86
CA ALA A 323 -25.53 -3.40 -10.40
C ALA A 323 -25.41 -3.49 -11.93
N GLN A 324 -25.06 -4.67 -12.44
CA GLN A 324 -24.96 -4.91 -13.89
C GLN A 324 -26.25 -5.47 -14.51
N ASP A 325 -27.10 -6.12 -13.72
CA ASP A 325 -28.35 -6.71 -14.21
C ASP A 325 -29.49 -6.61 -13.18
N CYS A 326 -30.49 -5.78 -13.50
CA CYS A 326 -31.67 -5.56 -12.66
C CYS A 326 -32.84 -6.50 -13.01
N SER A 327 -32.67 -7.42 -13.97
CA SER A 327 -33.75 -8.27 -14.50
C SER A 327 -34.19 -9.40 -13.56
N LEU A 328 -33.38 -9.70 -12.53
CA LEU A 328 -33.64 -10.76 -11.56
C LEU A 328 -34.26 -10.26 -10.25
N ASN A 329 -34.70 -9.00 -10.19
CA ASN A 329 -35.07 -8.30 -8.95
C ASN A 329 -33.93 -8.28 -7.91
N GLU A 330 -32.70 -8.48 -8.36
CA GLU A 330 -31.49 -8.33 -7.56
C GLU A 330 -30.91 -6.95 -7.82
N TYR A 331 -30.37 -6.34 -6.77
CA TYR A 331 -29.74 -5.04 -6.89
C TYR A 331 -28.46 -5.00 -6.07
N GLU A 332 -27.51 -4.24 -6.60
CA GLU A 332 -26.18 -4.07 -6.03
C GLU A 332 -25.84 -2.59 -5.91
N ALA A 333 -25.52 -2.19 -4.69
CA ALA A 333 -25.25 -0.79 -4.36
C ALA A 333 -24.06 -0.65 -3.43
N PHE A 334 -23.24 0.37 -3.69
CA PHE A 334 -22.20 0.81 -2.78
C PHE A 334 -22.84 1.80 -1.81
N TYR A 335 -22.67 1.53 -0.52
CA TYR A 335 -23.26 2.31 0.56
C TYR A 335 -22.17 2.87 1.45
N LEU A 336 -22.34 4.14 1.83
CA LEU A 336 -21.39 4.90 2.64
C LEU A 336 -22.12 5.75 3.68
N SER A 337 -21.72 5.65 4.94
CA SER A 337 -22.23 6.44 6.06
C SER A 337 -21.12 6.91 7.01
N SER A 338 -21.49 7.61 8.08
CA SER A 338 -20.55 7.94 9.16
C SER A 338 -20.14 6.81 10.07
N GLU A 339 -20.81 5.67 9.98
CA GLU A 339 -20.52 4.50 10.81
C GLU A 339 -19.96 3.33 10.01
N GLU A 340 -20.22 3.25 8.70
CA GLU A 340 -19.81 2.10 7.90
C GLU A 340 -19.70 2.40 6.39
N VAL A 341 -19.08 1.46 5.68
CA VAL A 341 -19.03 1.39 4.22
C VAL A 341 -19.24 -0.06 3.80
N ASN A 342 -20.21 -0.33 2.93
CA ASN A 342 -20.56 -1.70 2.53
C ASN A 342 -20.88 -1.83 1.05
N PHE A 343 -20.73 -3.07 0.57
CA PHE A 343 -21.24 -3.55 -0.70
C PHE A 343 -22.54 -4.30 -0.44
N VAL A 344 -23.66 -3.70 -0.82
CA VAL A 344 -24.99 -4.27 -0.57
C VAL A 344 -25.42 -5.06 -1.81
N THR A 345 -25.78 -6.32 -1.60
CA THR A 345 -26.47 -7.17 -2.59
C THR A 345 -27.76 -7.64 -1.96
N SER A 346 -28.90 -7.39 -2.62
CA SER A 346 -30.21 -7.76 -2.10
C SER A 346 -31.16 -8.14 -3.22
N SER A 347 -32.23 -8.87 -2.88
CA SER A 347 -33.24 -9.35 -3.82
C SER A 347 -34.64 -8.96 -3.34
N VAL A 348 -35.48 -8.44 -4.23
CA VAL A 348 -36.89 -8.16 -3.93
C VAL A 348 -37.76 -9.37 -4.32
N SER A 349 -38.39 -9.99 -3.32
CA SER A 349 -39.28 -11.13 -3.56
C SER A 349 -40.60 -10.67 -4.18
N GLY A 350 -40.86 -11.10 -5.42
CA GLY A 350 -42.16 -10.93 -6.08
C GLY A 350 -42.47 -9.51 -6.57
N GLY A 351 -41.48 -8.62 -6.71
CA GLY A 351 -41.67 -7.25 -7.17
C GLY A 351 -40.43 -6.64 -7.83
N VAL A 352 -40.62 -5.49 -8.50
CA VAL A 352 -39.54 -4.71 -9.14
C VAL A 352 -38.77 -3.92 -8.08
N VAL A 353 -37.46 -3.75 -8.27
CA VAL A 353 -36.63 -2.87 -7.43
C VAL A 353 -37.13 -1.44 -7.57
N SER A 354 -37.81 -0.94 -6.54
CA SER A 354 -38.43 0.39 -6.53
C SER A 354 -37.55 1.48 -5.95
N ASP A 355 -36.41 1.11 -5.36
CA ASP A 355 -35.46 2.05 -4.80
C ASP A 355 -34.65 2.70 -5.92
N ALA A 356 -34.18 3.92 -5.66
CA ALA A 356 -33.36 4.67 -6.60
C ALA A 356 -32.14 5.27 -5.89
N TYR A 357 -30.97 5.08 -6.52
CA TYR A 357 -29.67 5.52 -6.00
C TYR A 357 -28.97 6.46 -6.97
N SER A 358 -27.96 7.16 -6.46
CA SER A 358 -27.10 8.02 -7.26
C SER A 358 -26.23 7.19 -8.20
N ILE A 359 -25.72 7.83 -9.25
CA ILE A 359 -24.76 7.21 -10.17
C ILE A 359 -23.51 8.06 -10.19
N ARG A 360 -22.36 7.39 -10.16
CA ARG A 360 -21.07 8.03 -10.29
C ARG A 360 -20.29 7.32 -11.38
N CYS A 361 -20.32 7.90 -12.59
CA CYS A 361 -19.73 7.23 -13.73
C CYS A 361 -18.20 7.19 -13.64
N ILE A 362 -17.63 6.15 -14.20
CA ILE A 362 -16.19 5.93 -14.33
C ILE A 362 -15.84 5.86 -15.81
N LYS A 363 -14.68 6.41 -16.20
CA LYS A 363 -14.26 6.42 -17.60
C LYS A 363 -13.77 5.03 -18.04
N ASP A 364 -14.15 4.61 -19.25
CA ASP A 364 -13.73 3.33 -19.85
C ASP A 364 -12.22 3.23 -20.10
#